data_AF-A0A1V6AX56-F1
#
_entry.id   AF-A0A1V6AX56-F1
#
_cell.length_a   1.000
_cell.length_b   1.000
_cell.length_c   1.000
_cell.angle_alpha   90.00
_cell.angle_beta   90.00
_cell.angle_gamma   90.00
#
_symmetry.space_group_name_H-M   'P 1'
#
loop_
_entity.id
_entity.type
_entity.pdbx_description
1 polymer ?
#
loop_
_entity_poly.entity_id
_entity_poly.type
_entity_poly.pdbx_seq_one_letter_code
_entity_poly.pdbx_strand_id
1 'polypeptide(L)'
;MKKTKLSQEEKEIESALLKGEFKPLKGKELEKIENALRARKKDVTMTIRVNSEDIEKIKNKANKLGVKYQSYISEIIHQVAQ
;
A
#
# COMPACT_ATOMS: atom_id res chain seq x y z
N MET A 1 -9.63 -21.99 28.71
CA MET A 1 -8.99 -21.12 27.70
C MET A 1 -10.06 -20.66 26.73
N LYS A 2 -10.29 -19.35 26.58
CA LYS A 2 -11.34 -18.80 25.69
C LYS A 2 -10.96 -19.13 24.23
N LYS A 3 -11.87 -19.76 23.48
CA LYS A 3 -11.72 -20.00 22.04
C LYS A 3 -11.79 -18.66 21.33
N THR A 4 -10.65 -18.12 20.89
CA THR A 4 -10.61 -16.94 20.04
C THR A 4 -11.29 -17.27 18.72
N LYS A 5 -12.36 -16.56 18.37
CA LYS A 5 -12.98 -16.69 17.04
C LYS A 5 -12.06 -15.98 16.05
N LEU A 6 -11.31 -16.75 15.28
CA LEU A 6 -10.54 -16.24 14.15
C LEU A 6 -11.48 -15.58 13.15
N SER A 7 -11.11 -14.39 12.68
CA SER A 7 -11.78 -13.71 11.56
C SER A 7 -11.63 -14.53 10.28
N GLN A 8 -12.41 -14.19 9.25
CA GLN A 8 -12.35 -14.91 7.97
C GLN A 8 -10.97 -14.77 7.31
N GLU A 9 -10.37 -13.58 7.42
CA GLU A 9 -9.01 -13.28 6.95
C GLU A 9 -7.96 -14.10 7.71
N GLU A 10 -8.09 -14.22 9.04
CA GLU A 10 -7.15 -14.99 9.85
C GLU A 10 -7.20 -16.50 9.54
N LYS A 11 -8.39 -17.03 9.24
CA LYS A 11 -8.56 -18.43 8.80
C LYS A 11 -7.99 -18.68 7.41
N GLU A 12 -8.09 -17.72 6.51
CA GLU A 12 -7.49 -17.81 5.17
C GLU A 12 -5.96 -17.82 5.26
N ILE A 13 -5.38 -16.97 6.13
CA ILE A 13 -3.94 -16.96 6.39
C ILE A 13 -3.50 -18.29 7.01
N GLU A 14 -4.22 -18.83 8.00
CA GLU A 14 -3.93 -20.12 8.61
C GLU A 14 -4.01 -21.27 7.58
N SER A 15 -5.03 -21.25 6.72
CA SER A 15 -5.20 -22.24 5.66
C SER A 15 -4.09 -22.16 4.61
N ALA A 16 -3.68 -20.96 4.20
CA ALA A 16 -2.59 -20.75 3.26
C ALA A 16 -1.22 -21.15 3.85
N LEU A 17 -1.04 -20.93 5.16
CA LEU A 17 0.15 -21.35 5.90
C LEU A 17 0.23 -22.89 5.98
N LEU A 18 -0.88 -23.55 6.32
CA LEU A 18 -0.99 -25.02 6.39
C LEU A 18 -0.84 -25.68 5.01
N LYS A 19 -1.31 -25.02 3.94
CA LYS A 19 -1.14 -25.48 2.55
C LYS A 19 0.30 -25.34 2.03
N GLY A 20 1.19 -24.68 2.77
CA GLY A 20 2.59 -24.51 2.36
C GLY A 20 2.76 -23.60 1.14
N GLU A 21 1.81 -22.70 0.87
CA GLU A 21 1.87 -21.77 -0.27
C GLU A 21 2.99 -20.72 -0.11
N PHE A 22 3.44 -20.48 1.13
CA PHE A 22 4.54 -19.58 1.42
C PHE A 22 5.89 -20.30 1.29
N LYS A 23 6.58 -20.08 0.17
CA LYS A 23 7.99 -20.50 0.03
C LYS A 23 8.89 -19.57 0.85
N PRO A 24 9.76 -20.09 1.73
CA PRO A 24 10.75 -19.28 2.42
C PRO A 24 11.78 -18.77 1.39
N LEU A 25 11.65 -17.51 1.00
CA LEU A 25 12.61 -16.82 0.15
C LEU A 25 13.89 -16.57 0.96
N LYS A 26 15.04 -17.07 0.51
CA LYS A 26 16.36 -16.81 1.10
C LYS A 26 17.25 -16.12 0.07
N GLY A 27 18.00 -15.10 0.52
CA GLY A 27 18.99 -14.40 -0.31
C GLY A 27 18.47 -13.13 -0.98
N LYS A 28 18.99 -12.83 -2.18
CA LYS A 28 18.83 -11.53 -2.89
C LYS A 28 17.37 -11.14 -3.18
N GLU A 29 16.45 -12.09 -3.30
CA GLU A 29 15.03 -11.79 -3.53
C GLU A 29 14.37 -11.22 -2.27
N LEU A 30 14.76 -11.69 -1.09
CA LEU A 30 14.26 -11.15 0.18
C LEU A 30 14.78 -9.72 0.39
N GLU A 31 16.05 -9.45 0.09
CA GLU A 31 16.60 -8.09 0.14
C GLU A 31 15.93 -7.14 -0.85
N LYS A 32 15.59 -7.61 -2.07
CA LYS A 32 14.84 -6.80 -3.04
C LYS A 32 13.45 -6.46 -2.54
N ILE A 33 12.74 -7.44 -1.97
CA ILE A 33 11.41 -7.23 -1.39
C ILE A 33 11.51 -6.30 -0.18
N GLU A 34 12.49 -6.50 0.69
CA GLU A 34 12.70 -5.67 1.88
C GLU A 34 13.05 -4.22 1.49
N ASN A 35 13.91 -4.03 0.48
CA ASN A 35 14.23 -2.71 -0.06
C ASN A 35 13.01 -2.06 -0.73
N ALA A 36 12.21 -2.82 -1.48
CA ALA A 36 10.97 -2.31 -2.06
C ALA A 36 9.96 -1.90 -0.97
N LEU A 37 9.85 -2.68 0.11
CA LEU A 37 8.99 -2.37 1.25
C LEU A 37 9.50 -1.14 2.02
N ARG A 38 10.81 -1.01 2.22
CA ARG A 38 11.42 0.18 2.84
C ARG A 38 11.24 1.42 1.98
N ALA A 39 11.46 1.33 0.67
CA ALA A 39 11.26 2.45 -0.26
C ALA A 39 9.78 2.89 -0.35
N ARG A 40 8.84 1.95 -0.13
CA ARG A 40 7.40 2.23 -0.13
C ARG A 40 6.87 2.72 1.23
N LYS A 41 7.72 2.77 2.26
CA LYS A 41 7.31 3.15 3.61
C LYS A 41 7.00 4.65 3.65
N LYS A 42 5.77 5.00 4.04
CA LYS A 42 5.29 6.38 4.13
C LYS A 42 5.74 7.01 5.44
N ASP A 43 7.05 7.23 5.58
CA ASP A 43 7.66 7.69 6.82
C ASP A 43 7.65 9.22 7.00
N VAL A 44 7.41 9.96 5.92
CA VAL A 44 7.52 11.43 5.90
C VAL A 44 6.20 12.06 5.51
N THR A 45 5.76 13.06 6.27
CA THR A 45 4.61 13.89 5.96
C THR A 45 5.06 15.16 5.23
N MET A 46 4.32 15.55 4.20
CA MET A 46 4.59 16.76 3.42
C MET A 46 3.34 17.63 3.42
N THR A 47 3.47 18.89 3.84
CA THR A 47 2.40 19.90 3.78
C THR A 47 2.70 20.87 2.65
N ILE A 48 1.80 20.97 1.68
CA ILE A 48 1.95 21.86 0.52
C ILE A 48 0.75 22.81 0.49
N ARG A 49 0.99 24.10 0.22
CA ARG A 49 -0.07 25.04 -0.14
C ARG A 49 -0.34 24.97 -1.64
N VAL A 50 -1.61 24.85 -1.98
CA VAL A 50 -2.08 24.68 -3.35
C VAL A 50 -3.31 25.54 -3.55
N ASN A 51 -3.54 25.98 -4.78
CA ASN A 51 -4.74 26.72 -5.13
C ASN A 51 -5.97 25.81 -5.04
N SER A 52 -7.12 26.38 -4.66
CA SER A 52 -8.39 25.66 -4.56
C SER A 52 -8.81 25.03 -5.89
N GLU A 53 -8.64 25.77 -6.99
CA GLU A 53 -8.99 25.32 -8.34
C GLU A 53 -8.18 24.08 -8.78
N ASP A 54 -6.89 24.03 -8.43
CA ASP A 54 -6.03 22.89 -8.74
C ASP A 54 -6.47 21.64 -7.98
N ILE A 55 -6.85 21.79 -6.71
CA ILE A 55 -7.37 20.69 -5.90
C ILE A 55 -8.69 20.16 -6.44
N GLU A 56 -9.58 21.02 -6.94
CA GLU A 56 -10.81 20.56 -7.59
C GLU A 56 -10.52 19.78 -8.88
N LYS A 57 -9.61 20.27 -9.72
CA LYS A 57 -9.18 19.56 -10.94
C LYS A 57 -8.59 18.20 -10.62
N ILE A 58 -7.77 18.10 -9.57
CA ILE A 58 -7.18 16.83 -9.11
C ILE A 58 -8.25 15.88 -8.58
N LYS A 59 -9.18 16.36 -7.75
CA LYS A 59 -10.32 15.56 -7.26
C LYS A 59 -11.16 15.01 -8.43
N ASN A 60 -11.42 15.83 -9.44
CA ASN A 60 -12.16 15.40 -10.62
C ASN A 60 -11.42 14.32 -11.41
N LYS A 61 -10.10 14.44 -11.58
CA LYS A 61 -9.28 13.38 -12.21
C LYS A 61 -9.28 12.09 -11.41
N ALA A 62 -9.11 12.18 -10.09
CA ALA A 62 -9.12 11.02 -9.21
C ALA A 62 -10.48 10.30 -9.21
N ASN A 63 -11.59 11.06 -9.19
CA ASN A 63 -12.94 10.51 -9.30
C ASN A 63 -13.17 9.78 -10.64
N LYS A 64 -12.67 10.32 -11.76
CA LYS A 64 -12.74 9.63 -13.06
C LYS A 64 -12.00 8.29 -13.07
N LEU A 65 -10.93 8.19 -12.29
CA LEU A 65 -10.15 6.97 -12.10
C LEU A 65 -10.71 6.05 -10.99
N GLY A 66 -11.76 6.47 -10.28
CA GLY A 66 -12.35 5.72 -9.16
C GLY A 66 -11.47 5.63 -7.91
N VAL A 67 -10.47 6.52 -7.78
CA VAL A 67 -9.52 6.53 -6.66
C VAL A 67 -9.68 7.77 -5.79
N LYS A 68 -9.29 7.67 -4.52
CA LYS A 68 -9.25 8.84 -3.62
C LYS A 68 -8.20 9.83 -4.12
N TYR A 69 -8.50 11.13 -4.04
CA TYR A 69 -7.59 12.18 -4.50
C TYR A 69 -6.23 12.13 -3.78
N GLN A 70 -6.18 11.75 -2.50
CA GLN A 70 -4.92 11.58 -1.77
C GLN A 70 -4.07 10.42 -2.33
N SER A 71 -4.72 9.32 -2.73
CA SER A 71 -4.03 8.17 -3.34
C SER A 71 -3.47 8.55 -4.71
N TYR A 72 -4.26 9.28 -5.51
CA TYR A 72 -3.84 9.78 -6.81
C TYR A 72 -2.62 10.71 -6.70
N ILE A 73 -2.65 11.66 -5.76
CA ILE A 73 -1.50 12.56 -5.51
C ILE A 73 -0.27 11.76 -5.06
N SER A 74 -0.46 10.78 -4.16
CA SER A 74 0.63 9.92 -3.69
C SER A 74 1.27 9.14 -4.85
N GLU A 75 0.46 8.67 -5.80
CA GLU A 75 0.92 7.93 -6.97
C GLU A 75 1.69 8.83 -7.94
N ILE A 76 1.23 10.05 -8.21
CA ILE A 76 1.97 11.02 -9.03
C ILE A 76 3.32 11.35 -8.40
N ILE A 77 3.36 11.63 -7.09
CA ILE A 77 4.62 11.93 -6.39
C ILE A 77 5.58 10.74 -6.52
N HIS A 78 5.07 9.52 -6.39
CA HIS A 78 5.87 8.31 -6.56
C HIS A 78 6.41 8.17 -7.99
N GLN A 79 5.58 8.39 -9.00
CA GLN A 79 5.99 8.35 -10.42
C GLN A 79 7.05 9.41 -10.76
N VAL A 80 7.03 10.58 -10.12
CA VAL A 80 8.02 11.64 -10.35
C VAL A 80 9.35 11.34 -9.64
N ALA A 81 9.31 10.62 -8.52
CA ALA A 81 10.49 10.29 -7.73
C ALA A 81 11.26 9.05 -8.24
N GLN A 82 10.66 8.25 -9.13
CA GLN A 82 11.23 7.00 -9.66
C GLN A 82 11.72 7.13 -11.10
#